data_AF-A0A7J4GPB2-F1
#
_entry.id   AF-A0A7J4GPB2-F1
#
_cell.length_a   1.000
_cell.length_b   1.000
_cell.length_c   1.000
_cell.angle_alpha   90.00
_cell.angle_beta   90.00
_cell.angle_gamma   90.00
#
_symmetry.space_group_name_H-M   'P 1'
#
loop_
_entity.id
_entity.type
_entity.pdbx_description
1 polymer ?
#
loop_
_entity_poly.entity_id
_entity_poly.type
_entity_poly.pdbx_seq_one_letter_code
_entity_poly.pdbx_strand_id
1 'polypeptide(L)'
;MRRGYFESTRYQRTSRPRQSIGGIGGKNVIPIETIDDELRLIGTAHVSKESVKVVEEQIAEWQPDVVAIELCSSRAEALKHDRRLDQEGLRKVIKEGKAPLILFQSMLAAEQRKLGMDEGVQPGAELLAAMKTAEANEIEVALVDRDIQITLRRAWRKMGFREKFRILRSLVASDDESEDDIQVEELLSNTDLLTELMEELKKVAPSAGEVLVDERDRYLATKIQQQRSKGKVLAVIGAGHLSGVSAILNQQPLDSNLEDLEFVPKANPLWKGLMWGIPLMVFGLVGYFLYTGERQGLYQMLTTWTIFNAVLAAICCALARGHPLAVLTAAIASPITSLNPALAAGWFAGYVQMIVREPSAKDLKDFLKLDEMKLFWSNKAGRVLLVVALTNLGSMLGAWIATAGIIFTF
;
A
#
# COMPACT_ATOMS: atom_id res chain seq x y z
N MET A 1 -26.76 22.33 61.74
CA MET A 1 -25.92 22.44 60.53
C MET A 1 -26.27 21.30 59.58
N ARG A 2 -26.26 21.57 58.27
CA ARG A 2 -27.11 20.97 57.24
C ARG A 2 -26.77 19.51 56.86
N ARG A 3 -27.84 18.76 56.57
CA ARG A 3 -27.91 17.55 55.73
C ARG A 3 -27.70 17.92 54.24
N GLY A 4 -27.23 16.97 53.44
CA GLY A 4 -27.36 16.99 51.98
C GLY A 4 -26.95 15.65 51.37
N TYR A 5 -27.94 14.89 50.92
CA TYR A 5 -27.88 13.55 50.37
C TYR A 5 -27.32 13.53 48.94
N PHE A 6 -26.60 12.45 48.60
CA PHE A 6 -26.19 12.09 47.25
C PHE A 6 -27.40 11.66 46.41
N GLU A 7 -27.75 12.41 45.37
CA GLU A 7 -28.67 11.97 44.32
C GLU A 7 -27.89 11.34 43.16
N SER A 8 -28.21 10.08 42.88
CA SER A 8 -27.80 9.35 41.69
C SER A 8 -28.77 9.68 40.55
N THR A 9 -28.31 10.45 39.56
CA THR A 9 -29.10 10.74 38.37
C THR A 9 -28.97 9.58 37.37
N ARG A 10 -30.08 8.84 37.30
CA ARG A 10 -30.38 7.74 36.38
C ARG A 10 -30.53 8.31 34.96
N TYR A 11 -29.58 8.05 34.07
CA TYR A 11 -29.70 8.41 32.65
C TYR A 11 -30.63 7.39 31.96
N GLN A 12 -31.91 7.73 31.83
CA GLN A 12 -32.85 6.99 30.98
C GLN A 12 -32.49 7.26 29.52
N ARG A 13 -31.88 6.28 28.85
CA ARG A 13 -31.83 6.22 27.38
C ARG A 13 -33.26 6.11 26.87
N THR A 14 -33.78 7.19 26.29
CA THR A 14 -34.99 7.16 25.47
C THR A 14 -34.64 6.49 24.14
N SER A 15 -34.84 5.18 24.08
CA SER A 15 -34.79 4.39 22.86
C SER A 15 -35.91 4.85 21.92
N ARG A 16 -35.58 5.64 20.89
CA ARG A 16 -36.47 5.79 19.73
C ARG A 16 -36.49 4.45 18.98
N PRO A 17 -37.65 3.96 18.52
CA PRO A 17 -37.74 2.68 17.84
C PRO A 17 -37.01 2.76 16.50
N ARG A 18 -36.05 1.85 16.28
CA ARG A 18 -35.57 1.50 14.93
C ARG A 18 -36.79 1.01 14.16
N GLN A 19 -37.27 1.79 13.19
CA GLN A 19 -38.17 1.26 12.18
C GLN A 19 -37.35 0.33 11.28
N SER A 20 -37.40 -0.96 11.61
CA SER A 20 -37.10 -2.01 10.66
C SER A 20 -38.26 -2.06 9.68
N ILE A 21 -38.02 -1.67 8.44
CA ILE A 21 -38.96 -1.95 7.36
C ILE A 21 -38.81 -3.45 7.05
N GLY A 22 -39.94 -4.15 7.14
CA GLY A 22 -40.05 -5.60 7.22
C GLY A 22 -39.46 -6.37 6.04
N GLY A 23 -38.99 -7.58 6.34
CA GLY A 23 -38.25 -8.43 5.43
C GLY A 23 -39.08 -9.36 4.56
N ILE A 24 -38.46 -9.79 3.46
CA ILE A 24 -38.67 -11.07 2.74
C ILE A 24 -37.31 -11.48 2.13
N GLY A 25 -36.79 -12.64 2.53
CA GLY A 25 -35.74 -13.39 1.82
C GLY A 25 -34.29 -12.95 2.06
N GLY A 26 -33.43 -13.91 2.39
CA GLY A 26 -31.98 -13.71 2.56
C GLY A 26 -31.31 -13.16 1.31
N LYS A 27 -31.22 -11.84 1.23
CA LYS A 27 -30.38 -11.09 0.30
C LYS A 27 -29.46 -10.21 1.14
N ASN A 28 -28.16 -10.29 0.88
CA ASN A 28 -27.15 -9.43 1.48
C ASN A 28 -27.55 -7.96 1.24
N VAL A 29 -28.01 -7.28 2.29
CA VAL A 29 -28.45 -5.88 2.20
C VAL A 29 -27.22 -5.00 2.38
N ILE A 30 -26.90 -4.22 1.36
CA ILE A 30 -25.84 -3.20 1.43
C ILE A 30 -26.25 -2.17 2.50
N PRO A 31 -25.40 -1.92 3.51
CA PRO A 31 -25.78 -1.06 4.62
C PRO A 31 -25.86 0.41 4.17
N ILE A 32 -27.02 1.01 4.40
CA ILE A 32 -27.29 2.42 4.15
C ILE A 32 -27.66 3.07 5.48
N GLU A 33 -26.96 4.14 5.84
CA GLU A 33 -27.20 4.89 7.07
C GLU A 33 -27.54 6.34 6.73
N THR A 34 -28.70 6.81 7.17
CA THR A 34 -29.07 8.23 7.05
C THR A 34 -28.81 8.89 8.39
N ILE A 35 -27.85 9.82 8.42
CA ILE A 35 -27.47 10.57 9.62
C ILE A 35 -28.54 11.62 9.93
N ASP A 36 -28.96 12.34 8.88
CA ASP A 36 -30.04 13.33 8.89
C ASP A 36 -30.55 13.57 7.46
N ASP A 37 -31.45 14.54 7.28
CA ASP A 37 -32.09 14.83 5.99
C ASP A 37 -31.11 15.24 4.88
N GLU A 38 -29.91 15.73 5.25
CA GLU A 38 -28.88 16.22 4.33
C GLU A 38 -27.69 15.28 4.18
N LEU A 39 -27.60 14.20 4.96
CA LEU A 39 -26.45 13.28 4.90
C LEU A 39 -26.86 11.81 4.96
N ARG A 40 -26.51 11.08 3.89
CA ARG A 40 -26.64 9.63 3.79
C ARG A 40 -25.30 8.98 3.45
N LEU A 41 -25.02 7.86 4.10
CA LEU A 41 -23.82 7.04 3.90
C LEU A 41 -24.24 5.69 3.30
N ILE A 42 -23.48 5.21 2.30
CA ILE A 42 -23.60 3.88 1.71
C ILE A 42 -22.30 3.14 1.98
N GLY A 43 -22.36 1.99 2.66
CA GLY A 43 -21.23 1.11 2.89
C GLY A 43 -21.11 0.04 1.80
N THR A 44 -20.18 0.22 0.85
CA THR A 44 -20.02 -0.68 -0.30
C THR A 44 -18.96 -1.76 -0.07
N ALA A 45 -19.13 -2.92 -0.69
CA ALA A 45 -18.09 -3.96 -0.76
C ALA A 45 -17.29 -3.82 -2.07
N HIS A 46 -15.96 -3.80 -1.98
CA HIS A 46 -15.04 -3.34 -3.05
C HIS A 46 -14.93 -4.21 -4.31
N VAL A 47 -15.77 -5.24 -4.47
CA VAL A 47 -15.81 -6.11 -5.65
C VAL A 47 -17.25 -6.56 -5.98
N SER A 48 -18.29 -5.93 -5.42
CA SER A 48 -19.67 -6.44 -5.55
C SER A 48 -20.46 -5.72 -6.65
N LYS A 49 -21.08 -6.50 -7.55
CA LYS A 49 -22.02 -5.98 -8.58
C LYS A 49 -23.27 -5.37 -7.93
N GLU A 50 -23.70 -5.93 -6.82
CA GLU A 50 -24.81 -5.43 -6.02
C GLU A 50 -24.48 -4.02 -5.48
N SER A 51 -23.22 -3.79 -5.05
CA SER A 51 -22.77 -2.48 -4.56
C SER A 51 -22.85 -1.42 -5.65
N VAL A 52 -22.45 -1.75 -6.88
CA VAL A 52 -22.61 -0.87 -8.04
C VAL A 52 -24.07 -0.49 -8.24
N LYS A 53 -24.98 -1.48 -8.27
CA LYS A 53 -26.40 -1.25 -8.54
C LYS A 53 -27.07 -0.39 -7.47
N VAL A 54 -26.80 -0.67 -6.19
CA VAL A 54 -27.38 0.10 -5.07
C VAL A 54 -26.90 1.55 -5.11
N VAL A 55 -25.63 1.79 -5.42
CA VAL A 55 -25.09 3.15 -5.55
C VAL A 55 -25.82 3.92 -6.66
N GLU A 56 -25.98 3.30 -7.84
CA GLU A 56 -26.69 3.92 -8.97
C GLU A 56 -28.15 4.25 -8.62
N GLU A 57 -28.86 3.31 -7.98
CA GLU A 57 -30.24 3.48 -7.52
C GLU A 57 -30.34 4.60 -6.48
N GLN A 58 -29.46 4.65 -5.49
CA GLN A 58 -29.50 5.67 -4.44
C GLN A 58 -29.19 7.07 -4.95
N ILE A 59 -28.28 7.23 -5.93
CA ILE A 59 -28.04 8.52 -6.58
C ILE A 59 -29.29 8.98 -7.32
N ALA A 60 -29.93 8.08 -8.09
CA ALA A 60 -31.11 8.41 -8.87
C ALA A 60 -32.34 8.74 -8.01
N GLU A 61 -32.58 7.97 -6.94
CA GLU A 61 -33.74 8.13 -6.06
C GLU A 61 -33.58 9.28 -5.06
N TRP A 62 -32.40 9.41 -4.46
CA TRP A 62 -32.19 10.39 -3.40
C TRP A 62 -31.84 11.78 -3.92
N GLN A 63 -31.34 11.89 -5.15
CA GLN A 63 -30.98 13.15 -5.82
C GLN A 63 -30.12 14.06 -4.92
N PRO A 64 -28.89 13.64 -4.58
CA PRO A 64 -27.95 14.49 -3.83
C PRO A 64 -27.49 15.70 -4.64
N ASP A 65 -27.09 16.76 -3.94
CA ASP A 65 -26.36 17.89 -4.53
C ASP A 65 -24.86 17.55 -4.69
N VAL A 66 -24.33 16.69 -3.80
CA VAL A 66 -22.93 16.23 -3.82
C VAL A 66 -22.84 14.73 -3.58
N VAL A 67 -22.06 14.03 -4.41
CA VAL A 67 -21.64 12.65 -4.15
C VAL A 67 -20.20 12.65 -3.63
N ALA A 68 -20.04 12.33 -2.34
CA ALA A 68 -18.74 12.20 -1.69
C ALA A 68 -18.23 10.75 -1.83
N ILE A 69 -17.04 10.55 -2.37
CA ILE A 69 -16.52 9.22 -2.72
C ILE A 69 -15.22 8.95 -1.97
N GLU A 70 -15.07 7.76 -1.39
CA GLU A 70 -13.83 7.25 -0.76
C GLU A 70 -12.70 6.97 -1.78
N LEU A 71 -12.35 8.01 -2.55
CA LEU A 71 -11.24 8.03 -3.48
C LEU A 71 -10.41 9.28 -3.24
N CYS A 72 -9.11 9.15 -3.43
CA CYS A 72 -8.19 10.27 -3.59
C CYS A 72 -7.93 10.48 -5.09
N SER A 73 -7.44 11.67 -5.46
CA SER A 73 -7.20 12.03 -6.87
C SER A 73 -6.32 11.00 -7.60
N SER A 74 -5.27 10.48 -6.95
CA SER A 74 -4.38 9.48 -7.57
C SER A 74 -5.08 8.16 -7.87
N ARG A 75 -6.01 7.72 -7.01
CA ARG A 75 -6.81 6.50 -7.23
C ARG A 75 -7.93 6.75 -8.26
N ALA A 76 -8.59 7.91 -8.22
CA ALA A 76 -9.62 8.27 -9.19
C ALA A 76 -9.04 8.28 -10.62
N GLU A 77 -7.88 8.91 -10.81
CA GLU A 77 -7.18 8.91 -12.10
C GLU A 77 -6.78 7.50 -12.55
N ALA A 78 -6.32 6.66 -11.63
CA ALA A 78 -5.95 5.27 -11.91
C ALA A 78 -7.15 4.36 -12.26
N LEU A 79 -8.36 4.68 -11.79
CA LEU A 79 -9.59 3.99 -12.16
C LEU A 79 -10.18 4.52 -13.47
N LYS A 80 -10.02 5.81 -13.77
CA LYS A 80 -10.45 6.42 -15.04
C LYS A 80 -9.57 5.97 -16.22
N HIS A 81 -8.27 5.89 -16.00
CA HIS A 81 -7.30 5.54 -17.03
C HIS A 81 -6.89 4.08 -16.90
N ASP A 82 -7.25 3.26 -17.89
CA ASP A 82 -6.74 1.89 -18.02
C ASP A 82 -5.21 1.94 -17.91
N ARG A 83 -4.64 1.32 -16.86
CA ARG A 83 -3.22 1.45 -16.49
C ARG A 83 -2.36 1.23 -17.74
N ARG A 84 -1.76 2.30 -18.27
CA ARG A 84 -0.77 2.20 -19.35
C ARG A 84 0.60 2.24 -18.72
N LEU A 85 1.14 1.08 -18.38
CA LEU A 85 2.59 0.94 -18.20
C LEU A 85 3.18 0.95 -19.61
N ASP A 86 3.79 2.05 -20.00
CA ASP A 86 4.57 2.13 -21.23
C ASP A 86 6.07 2.03 -20.92
N GLN A 87 6.90 2.10 -21.95
CA GLN A 87 8.35 1.98 -21.80
C GLN A 87 8.95 3.11 -20.98
N GLU A 88 8.42 4.33 -21.12
CA GLU A 88 8.89 5.50 -20.36
C GLU A 88 8.53 5.37 -18.89
N GLY A 89 7.31 4.92 -18.58
CA GLY A 89 6.85 4.56 -17.25
C GLY A 89 7.75 3.50 -16.63
N LEU A 90 8.10 2.44 -17.35
CA LEU A 90 9.03 1.42 -16.84
C LEU A 90 10.42 2.00 -16.54
N ARG A 91 10.97 2.85 -17.41
CA ARG A 91 12.26 3.54 -17.15
C ARG A 91 12.20 4.41 -15.90
N LYS A 92 11.09 5.14 -15.71
CA LYS A 92 10.85 5.98 -14.53
C LYS A 92 10.80 5.15 -13.25
N VAL A 93 10.11 4.00 -13.28
CA VAL A 93 10.05 3.05 -12.16
C VAL A 93 11.43 2.57 -11.73
N ILE A 94 12.30 2.27 -12.70
CA ILE A 94 13.69 1.85 -12.42
C ILE A 94 14.47 2.99 -11.77
N LYS A 95 14.48 4.17 -12.40
CA LYS A 95 15.23 5.34 -11.92
C LYS A 95 14.78 5.83 -10.54
N GLU A 96 13.48 5.74 -10.26
CA GLU A 96 12.92 6.15 -8.98
C GLU A 96 13.05 5.06 -7.90
N GLY A 97 13.66 3.91 -8.21
CA GLY A 97 13.82 2.79 -7.27
C GLY A 97 12.50 2.14 -6.86
N LYS A 98 11.42 2.33 -7.65
CA LYS A 98 10.08 1.81 -7.35
C LYS A 98 9.87 0.37 -7.80
N ALA A 99 10.84 -0.24 -8.49
CA ALA A 99 10.71 -1.59 -9.02
C ALA A 99 10.33 -2.65 -7.96
N PRO A 100 10.95 -2.71 -6.76
CA PRO A 100 10.54 -3.66 -5.72
C PRO A 100 9.10 -3.45 -5.24
N LEU A 101 8.66 -2.20 -5.11
CA LEU A 101 7.30 -1.87 -4.69
C LEU A 101 6.28 -2.33 -5.74
N ILE A 102 6.55 -2.07 -7.03
CA ILE A 102 5.66 -2.49 -8.11
C ILE A 102 5.61 -4.01 -8.21
N LEU A 103 6.75 -4.70 -8.07
CA LEU A 103 6.77 -6.17 -8.00
C LEU A 103 5.90 -6.69 -6.86
N PHE A 104 6.04 -6.11 -5.67
CA PHE A 104 5.27 -6.51 -4.49
C PHE A 104 3.76 -6.27 -4.69
N GLN A 105 3.37 -5.09 -5.17
CA GLN A 105 1.97 -4.79 -5.49
C GLN A 105 1.39 -5.72 -6.55
N SER A 106 2.20 -6.04 -7.56
CA SER A 106 1.86 -6.95 -8.65
C SER A 106 1.67 -8.38 -8.14
N MET A 107 2.51 -8.81 -7.20
CA MET A 107 2.45 -10.14 -6.58
C MET A 107 1.20 -10.28 -5.72
N LEU A 108 0.93 -9.30 -4.86
CA LEU A 108 -0.31 -9.27 -4.07
C LEU A 108 -1.55 -9.31 -4.96
N ALA A 109 -1.56 -8.55 -6.06
CA ALA A 109 -2.66 -8.57 -7.02
C ALA A 109 -2.84 -9.93 -7.73
N ALA A 110 -1.75 -10.66 -7.97
CA ALA A 110 -1.82 -12.01 -8.55
C ALA A 110 -2.41 -13.01 -7.54
N GLU A 111 -1.98 -12.97 -6.27
CA GLU A 111 -2.53 -13.84 -5.22
C GLU A 111 -4.01 -13.54 -4.94
N GLN A 112 -4.40 -12.27 -4.90
CA GLN A 112 -5.81 -11.87 -4.74
C GLN A 112 -6.72 -12.50 -5.81
N ARG A 113 -6.28 -12.50 -7.07
CA ARG A 113 -7.05 -13.12 -8.16
C ARG A 113 -7.09 -14.64 -8.06
N LYS A 114 -5.98 -15.27 -7.67
CA LYS A 114 -5.90 -16.73 -7.47
C LYS A 114 -6.86 -17.21 -6.37
N LEU A 115 -7.06 -16.40 -5.33
CA LEU A 115 -8.01 -16.67 -4.24
C LEU A 115 -9.49 -16.48 -4.64
N GLY A 116 -9.79 -16.28 -5.93
CA GLY A 116 -11.17 -16.15 -6.40
C GLY A 116 -11.83 -14.83 -6.06
N MET A 117 -11.11 -13.85 -5.48
CA MET A 117 -11.61 -12.51 -5.17
C MET A 117 -11.90 -11.65 -6.42
N ASP A 118 -12.05 -12.27 -7.58
CA ASP A 118 -12.30 -11.64 -8.87
C ASP A 118 -13.73 -12.01 -9.31
N GLU A 119 -14.74 -11.30 -8.79
CA GLU A 119 -16.16 -11.46 -9.21
C GLU A 119 -16.40 -11.00 -10.69
N GLY A 120 -15.34 -10.82 -11.46
CA GLY A 120 -15.32 -10.18 -12.77
C GLY A 120 -15.58 -8.67 -12.69
N VAL A 121 -15.44 -8.09 -11.50
CA VAL A 121 -15.63 -6.66 -11.21
C VAL A 121 -14.27 -6.08 -10.83
N GLN A 122 -13.87 -5.00 -11.48
CA GLN A 122 -12.61 -4.33 -11.14
C GLN A 122 -12.68 -3.81 -9.68
N PRO A 123 -11.67 -4.03 -8.84
CA PRO A 123 -11.65 -3.45 -7.50
C PRO A 123 -11.85 -1.94 -7.54
N GLY A 124 -12.86 -1.44 -6.82
CA GLY A 124 -13.24 -0.02 -6.88
C GLY A 124 -14.29 0.33 -7.95
N ALA A 125 -14.91 -0.66 -8.60
CA ALA A 125 -15.94 -0.43 -9.61
C ALA A 125 -17.17 0.29 -9.05
N GLU A 126 -17.55 0.02 -7.81
CA GLU A 126 -18.63 0.69 -7.08
C GLU A 126 -18.35 2.19 -6.90
N LEU A 127 -17.12 2.57 -6.56
CA LEU A 127 -16.71 3.96 -6.44
C LEU A 127 -16.61 4.64 -7.83
N LEU A 128 -16.16 3.91 -8.84
CA LEU A 128 -16.14 4.40 -10.22
C LEU A 128 -17.56 4.59 -10.79
N ALA A 129 -18.49 3.69 -10.45
CA ALA A 129 -19.89 3.79 -10.81
C ALA A 129 -20.56 4.99 -10.12
N ALA A 130 -20.29 5.22 -8.83
CA ALA A 130 -20.73 6.41 -8.11
C ALA A 130 -20.30 7.69 -8.85
N MET A 131 -19.01 7.77 -9.20
CA MET A 131 -18.43 8.92 -9.89
C MET A 131 -19.06 9.14 -11.27
N LYS A 132 -19.15 8.08 -12.10
CA LYS A 132 -19.75 8.18 -13.44
C LYS A 132 -21.23 8.54 -13.39
N THR A 133 -21.96 7.99 -12.43
CA THR A 133 -23.40 8.26 -12.26
C THR A 133 -23.64 9.70 -11.81
N ALA A 134 -22.84 10.20 -10.87
CA ALA A 134 -22.88 11.61 -10.47
C ALA A 134 -22.55 12.54 -11.65
N GLU A 135 -21.46 12.27 -12.38
CA GLU A 135 -21.08 13.04 -13.58
C GLU A 135 -22.19 13.04 -14.65
N ALA A 136 -22.84 11.90 -14.88
CA ALA A 136 -23.93 11.77 -15.86
C ALA A 136 -25.21 12.51 -15.47
N ASN A 137 -25.43 12.73 -14.17
CA ASN A 137 -26.56 13.50 -13.64
C ASN A 137 -26.19 14.96 -13.32
N GLU A 138 -24.99 15.42 -13.73
CA GLU A 138 -24.50 16.78 -13.45
C GLU A 138 -24.41 17.12 -11.95
N ILE A 139 -24.20 16.10 -11.11
CA ILE A 139 -24.04 16.21 -9.65
C ILE A 139 -22.56 16.42 -9.32
N GLU A 140 -22.26 17.29 -8.35
CA GLU A 140 -20.88 17.55 -7.93
C GLU A 140 -20.25 16.30 -7.29
N VAL A 141 -19.05 15.93 -7.75
CA VAL A 141 -18.26 14.83 -7.17
C VAL A 141 -17.20 15.38 -6.22
N ALA A 142 -17.23 14.94 -4.96
CA ALA A 142 -16.22 15.26 -3.97
C ALA A 142 -15.37 14.03 -3.61
N LEU A 143 -14.07 14.11 -3.85
CA LEU A 143 -13.10 13.08 -3.44
C LEU A 143 -12.72 13.31 -1.97
N VAL A 144 -13.07 12.38 -1.08
CA VAL A 144 -12.96 12.57 0.37
C VAL A 144 -11.90 11.71 1.05
N ASP A 145 -11.14 10.89 0.31
CA ASP A 145 -10.09 10.03 0.90
C ASP A 145 -8.69 10.66 0.81
N ARG A 146 -7.82 10.24 1.72
CA ARG A 146 -6.41 10.62 1.77
C ARG A 146 -5.63 9.89 0.67
N ASP A 147 -4.53 10.49 0.19
CA ASP A 147 -3.64 9.80 -0.74
C ASP A 147 -3.13 8.47 -0.13
N ILE A 148 -3.33 7.38 -0.89
CA ILE A 148 -3.03 6.03 -0.42
C ILE A 148 -1.54 5.84 -0.12
N GLN A 149 -0.64 6.54 -0.82
CA GLN A 149 0.79 6.47 -0.55
C GLN A 149 1.14 7.16 0.77
N ILE A 150 0.43 8.22 1.15
CA ILE A 150 0.57 8.86 2.47
C ILE A 150 0.09 7.90 3.55
N THR A 151 -1.12 7.35 3.39
CA THR A 151 -1.72 6.37 4.32
C THR A 151 -0.80 5.17 4.57
N LEU A 152 -0.34 4.49 3.51
CA LEU A 152 0.52 3.31 3.62
C LEU A 152 1.89 3.64 4.21
N ARG A 153 2.54 4.75 3.79
CA ARG A 153 3.84 5.16 4.36
C ARG A 153 3.70 5.51 5.83
N ARG A 154 2.61 6.14 6.23
CA ARG A 154 2.35 6.51 7.61
C ARG A 154 2.12 5.28 8.48
N ALA A 155 1.30 4.32 8.03
CA ALA A 155 1.12 3.05 8.72
C ALA A 155 2.46 2.33 8.91
N TRP A 156 3.27 2.25 7.85
CA TRP A 156 4.60 1.64 7.93
C TRP A 156 5.57 2.36 8.88
N ARG A 157 5.51 3.70 8.94
CA ARG A 157 6.40 4.47 9.82
C ARG A 157 5.97 4.44 11.28
N LYS A 158 4.66 4.35 11.55
CA LYS A 158 4.12 4.26 12.92
C LYS A 158 4.38 2.89 13.55
N MET A 159 4.41 1.83 12.73
CA MET A 159 4.71 0.47 13.20
C MET A 159 6.13 0.33 13.77
N GLY A 160 6.20 -0.26 14.97
CA GLY A 160 7.44 -0.75 15.57
C GLY A 160 8.04 -1.95 14.83
N PHE A 161 9.29 -2.30 15.14
CA PHE A 161 9.99 -3.43 14.51
C PHE A 161 9.27 -4.77 14.72
N ARG A 162 8.67 -4.98 15.91
CA ARG A 162 7.90 -6.20 16.24
C ARG A 162 6.64 -6.36 15.39
N GLU A 163 5.89 -5.28 15.18
CA GLU A 163 4.68 -5.30 14.34
C GLU A 163 5.04 -5.59 12.88
N LYS A 164 6.11 -4.94 12.36
CA LYS A 164 6.65 -5.21 11.02
C LYS A 164 7.03 -6.67 10.84
N PHE A 165 7.75 -7.24 11.80
CA PHE A 165 8.16 -8.64 11.75
C PHE A 165 6.96 -9.59 11.80
N ARG A 166 5.93 -9.28 12.60
CA ARG A 166 4.71 -10.09 12.70
C ARG A 166 3.95 -10.12 11.38
N ILE A 167 3.77 -8.97 10.72
CA ILE A 167 3.15 -8.88 9.38
C ILE A 167 3.98 -9.66 8.36
N LEU A 168 5.31 -9.45 8.34
CA LEU A 168 6.18 -10.17 7.39
C LEU A 168 6.11 -11.68 7.60
N ARG A 169 6.06 -12.14 8.86
CA ARG A 169 5.90 -13.55 9.18
C ARG A 169 4.53 -14.08 8.77
N SER A 170 3.45 -13.34 8.99
CA SER A 170 2.10 -13.79 8.60
C SER A 170 1.94 -13.89 7.08
N LEU A 171 2.62 -13.03 6.31
CA LEU A 171 2.66 -13.08 4.84
C LEU A 171 3.53 -14.22 4.28
N VAL A 172 4.51 -14.71 5.04
CA VAL A 172 5.40 -15.81 4.63
C VAL A 172 4.89 -17.16 5.13
N ALA A 173 4.26 -17.18 6.30
CA ALA A 173 3.67 -18.39 6.89
C ALA A 173 2.36 -18.81 6.21
N SER A 174 1.79 -17.98 5.34
CA SER A 174 0.61 -18.33 4.54
C SER A 174 0.90 -19.42 3.48
N ASP A 175 2.18 -19.72 3.24
CA ASP A 175 2.65 -20.75 2.30
C ASP A 175 2.89 -22.12 2.97
N ASP A 176 2.88 -22.20 4.30
CA ASP A 176 3.01 -23.47 5.05
C ASP A 176 1.60 -23.95 5.44
N GLU A 177 1.22 -25.11 4.93
CA GLU A 177 -0.09 -25.75 5.03
C GLU A 177 -0.83 -25.52 6.37
N SER A 178 -1.98 -24.84 6.29
CA SER A 178 -3.14 -25.18 7.11
C SER A 178 -4.38 -25.18 6.22
N GLU A 179 -4.94 -26.37 6.05
CA GLU A 179 -6.26 -26.62 5.47
C GLU A 179 -7.31 -25.78 6.20
N ASP A 180 -7.66 -24.65 5.62
CA ASP A 180 -8.98 -24.04 5.73
C ASP A 180 -9.13 -23.18 4.48
N ASP A 181 -9.69 -23.78 3.42
CA ASP A 181 -10.25 -23.05 2.29
C ASP A 181 -11.39 -22.18 2.85
N ILE A 182 -11.04 -21.00 3.36
CA ILE A 182 -12.03 -20.03 3.77
C ILE A 182 -12.66 -19.53 2.48
N GLN A 183 -13.93 -19.86 2.27
CA GLN A 183 -14.73 -19.45 1.10
C GLN A 183 -14.83 -17.92 1.09
N VAL A 184 -13.89 -17.29 0.37
CA VAL A 184 -13.70 -15.83 0.32
C VAL A 184 -14.94 -15.10 -0.21
N GLU A 185 -15.76 -15.78 -1.01
CA GLU A 185 -17.01 -15.26 -1.55
C GLU A 185 -18.09 -14.98 -0.47
N GLU A 186 -18.14 -15.79 0.58
CA GLU A 186 -19.10 -15.62 1.69
C GLU A 186 -18.54 -14.69 2.79
N LEU A 187 -17.22 -14.47 2.81
CA LEU A 187 -16.51 -13.56 3.71
C LEU A 187 -16.68 -12.07 3.33
N LEU A 188 -16.81 -11.77 2.04
CA LEU A 188 -16.86 -10.41 1.52
C LEU A 188 -18.26 -9.77 1.61
N SER A 189 -19.31 -10.57 1.83
CA SER A 189 -20.69 -10.08 1.87
C SER A 189 -21.19 -9.69 3.26
N ASN A 190 -20.49 -10.10 4.32
CA ASN A 190 -20.87 -9.79 5.70
C ASN A 190 -20.08 -8.59 6.22
N THR A 191 -20.76 -7.44 6.36
CA THR A 191 -20.21 -6.22 6.99
C THR A 191 -19.59 -6.52 8.38
N ASP A 192 -20.17 -7.47 9.11
CA ASP A 192 -19.70 -7.90 10.43
C ASP A 192 -18.36 -8.64 10.38
N LEU A 193 -18.09 -9.40 9.31
CA LEU A 193 -16.87 -10.18 9.16
C LEU A 193 -15.70 -9.33 8.62
N LEU A 194 -15.97 -8.35 7.76
CA LEU A 194 -14.97 -7.33 7.39
C LEU A 194 -14.53 -6.53 8.62
N THR A 195 -15.47 -6.21 9.51
CA THR A 195 -15.18 -5.55 10.79
C THR A 195 -14.31 -6.46 11.67
N GLU A 196 -14.61 -7.75 11.76
CA GLU A 196 -13.83 -8.75 12.49
C GLU A 196 -12.40 -8.88 11.95
N LEU A 197 -12.21 -8.94 10.62
CA LEU A 197 -10.89 -8.95 9.98
C LEU A 197 -10.09 -7.67 10.25
N MET A 198 -10.75 -6.50 10.28
CA MET A 198 -10.12 -5.24 10.67
C MET A 198 -9.72 -5.23 12.15
N GLU A 199 -10.53 -5.82 13.03
CA GLU A 199 -10.16 -5.99 14.44
C GLU A 199 -9.00 -6.97 14.63
N GLU A 200 -8.94 -8.06 13.86
CA GLU A 200 -7.80 -8.97 13.87
C GLU A 200 -6.53 -8.29 13.38
N LEU A 201 -6.60 -7.49 12.32
CA LEU A 201 -5.48 -6.69 11.85
C LEU A 201 -4.99 -5.71 12.92
N LYS A 202 -5.92 -5.08 13.66
CA LYS A 202 -5.59 -4.22 14.83
C LYS A 202 -4.89 -5.00 15.96
N LYS A 203 -5.22 -6.27 16.19
CA LYS A 203 -4.51 -7.12 17.17
C LYS A 203 -3.09 -7.45 16.72
N VAL A 204 -2.90 -7.71 15.42
CA VAL A 204 -1.60 -8.06 14.82
C VAL A 204 -0.68 -6.85 14.72
N ALA A 205 -1.18 -5.72 14.25
CA ALA A 205 -0.41 -4.50 14.02
C ALA A 205 -1.22 -3.27 14.47
N PRO A 206 -1.29 -3.00 15.79
CA PRO A 206 -2.15 -1.94 16.34
C PRO A 206 -1.81 -0.57 15.76
N SER A 207 -0.52 -0.27 15.54
CA SER A 207 -0.11 1.02 14.98
C SER A 207 -0.54 1.18 13.52
N ALA A 208 -0.60 0.07 12.77
CA ALA A 208 -1.12 0.10 11.40
C ALA A 208 -2.65 0.23 11.41
N GLY A 209 -3.34 -0.50 12.27
CA GLY A 209 -4.79 -0.43 12.42
C GLY A 209 -5.27 0.96 12.84
N GLU A 210 -4.55 1.65 13.72
CA GLU A 210 -4.84 3.04 14.08
C GLU A 210 -4.76 3.98 12.86
N VAL A 211 -3.77 3.80 11.96
CA VAL A 211 -3.59 4.66 10.77
C VAL A 211 -4.55 4.32 9.63
N LEU A 212 -4.78 3.03 9.41
CA LEU A 212 -5.57 2.52 8.29
C LEU A 212 -7.07 2.58 8.56
N VAL A 213 -7.47 2.53 9.83
CA VAL A 213 -8.87 2.59 10.25
C VAL A 213 -9.15 3.91 10.97
N ASP A 214 -8.68 4.09 12.20
CA ASP A 214 -9.16 5.19 13.07
C ASP A 214 -8.82 6.59 12.53
N GLU A 215 -7.58 6.80 12.07
CA GLU A 215 -7.18 8.05 11.42
C GLU A 215 -7.88 8.25 10.06
N ARG A 216 -8.15 7.16 9.34
CA ARG A 216 -8.80 7.23 8.03
C ARG A 216 -10.28 7.56 8.17
N ASP A 217 -10.98 6.95 9.13
CA ASP A 217 -12.36 7.25 9.49
C ASP A 217 -12.51 8.71 9.87
N ARG A 218 -11.59 9.24 10.69
CA ARG A 218 -11.55 10.67 11.04
C ARG A 218 -11.37 11.54 9.80
N TYR A 219 -10.44 11.20 8.92
CA TYR A 219 -10.20 11.95 7.69
C TYR A 219 -11.45 11.98 6.80
N LEU A 220 -12.07 10.82 6.58
CA LEU A 220 -13.29 10.66 5.79
C LEU A 220 -14.45 11.46 6.39
N ALA A 221 -14.72 11.28 7.68
CA ALA A 221 -15.79 11.98 8.37
C ALA A 221 -15.63 13.50 8.29
N THR A 222 -14.43 14.04 8.55
CA THR A 222 -14.18 15.48 8.46
C THR A 222 -14.32 15.99 7.02
N LYS A 223 -13.84 15.26 6.01
CA LYS A 223 -13.99 15.67 4.60
C LYS A 223 -15.45 15.61 4.12
N ILE A 224 -16.21 14.60 4.55
CA ILE A 224 -17.65 14.49 4.28
C ILE A 224 -18.40 15.65 4.95
N GLN A 225 -18.10 15.94 6.23
CA GLN A 225 -18.70 17.04 6.96
C GLN A 225 -18.47 18.40 6.27
N GLN A 226 -17.29 18.62 5.68
CA GLN A 226 -16.99 19.84 4.92
C GLN A 226 -17.87 19.99 3.67
N GLN A 227 -18.28 18.88 3.04
CA GLN A 227 -19.17 18.92 1.86
C GLN A 227 -20.62 19.29 2.21
N ARG A 228 -21.03 19.11 3.46
CA ARG A 228 -22.40 19.45 3.89
C ARG A 228 -22.76 20.91 3.70
N SER A 229 -21.76 21.80 3.66
CA SER A 229 -21.97 23.23 3.35
C SER A 229 -22.51 23.49 1.95
N LYS A 230 -22.46 22.50 1.05
CA LYS A 230 -22.89 22.59 -0.35
C LYS A 230 -24.29 22.03 -0.59
N GLY A 231 -24.93 21.45 0.43
CA GLY A 231 -26.27 20.87 0.33
C GLY A 231 -26.29 19.40 0.75
N LYS A 232 -27.16 18.64 0.07
CA LYS A 232 -27.48 17.25 0.35
C LYS A 232 -26.37 16.31 -0.13
N VAL A 233 -25.69 15.63 0.80
CA VAL A 233 -24.49 14.81 0.54
C VAL A 233 -24.78 13.32 0.64
N LEU A 234 -24.48 12.59 -0.44
CA LEU A 234 -24.46 11.13 -0.43
C LEU A 234 -23.01 10.66 -0.40
N ALA A 235 -22.59 10.05 0.70
CA ALA A 235 -21.24 9.49 0.83
C ALA A 235 -21.22 8.01 0.47
N VAL A 236 -20.36 7.64 -0.48
CA VAL A 236 -20.10 6.25 -0.88
C VAL A 236 -18.73 5.86 -0.33
N ILE A 237 -18.73 4.99 0.67
CA ILE A 237 -17.54 4.56 1.42
C ILE A 237 -17.53 3.03 1.55
N GLY A 238 -16.36 2.44 1.80
CA GLY A 238 -16.23 1.02 2.07
C GLY A 238 -16.99 0.63 3.35
N ALA A 239 -17.63 -0.54 3.34
CA ALA A 239 -18.45 -1.02 4.45
C ALA A 239 -17.68 -1.07 5.79
N GLY A 240 -16.37 -1.35 5.74
CA GLY A 240 -15.51 -1.38 6.94
C GLY A 240 -15.27 -0.01 7.61
N HIS A 241 -15.54 1.09 6.90
CA HIS A 241 -15.43 2.46 7.43
C HIS A 241 -16.78 3.03 7.87
N LEU A 242 -17.90 2.41 7.50
CA LEU A 242 -19.24 2.95 7.69
C LEU A 242 -19.55 3.25 9.17
N SER A 243 -19.33 2.26 10.04
CA SER A 243 -19.64 2.38 11.47
C SER A 243 -18.76 3.43 12.17
N GLY A 244 -17.47 3.46 11.85
CA GLY A 244 -16.52 4.43 12.41
C GLY A 244 -16.82 5.86 11.95
N VAL A 245 -17.03 6.06 10.65
CA VAL A 245 -17.37 7.36 10.06
C VAL A 245 -18.72 7.87 10.58
N SER A 246 -19.75 7.02 10.64
CA SER A 246 -21.05 7.40 11.21
C SER A 246 -20.92 7.81 12.69
N ALA A 247 -20.21 7.03 13.50
CA ALA A 247 -20.04 7.34 14.92
C ALA A 247 -19.33 8.69 15.14
N ILE A 248 -18.38 9.04 14.28
CA ILE A 248 -17.67 10.32 14.31
C ILE A 248 -18.60 11.46 13.86
N LEU A 249 -19.32 11.31 12.76
CA LEU A 249 -20.25 12.33 12.24
C LEU A 249 -21.40 12.66 13.21
N ASN A 250 -21.84 11.69 14.00
CA ASN A 250 -22.85 11.87 15.04
C ASN A 250 -22.31 12.60 16.29
N GLN A 251 -20.99 12.77 16.44
CA GLN A 251 -20.36 13.49 17.55
C GLN A 251 -20.03 14.93 17.14
N GLN A 252 -20.78 15.89 17.69
CA GLN A 252 -20.56 17.33 17.47
C GLN A 252 -19.92 17.98 18.71
N PRO A 253 -18.93 18.89 18.56
CA PRO A 253 -18.31 19.34 17.32
C PRO A 253 -17.17 18.42 16.84
N LEU A 254 -17.00 18.33 15.52
CA LEU A 254 -15.89 17.62 14.88
C LEU A 254 -14.61 18.45 14.91
N ASP A 255 -13.48 17.80 15.19
CA ASP A 255 -12.18 18.39 14.93
C ASP A 255 -11.99 18.53 13.41
N SER A 256 -11.80 19.78 12.98
CA SER A 256 -11.66 20.14 11.57
C SER A 256 -10.20 20.13 11.09
N ASN A 257 -9.24 19.97 12.00
CA ASN A 257 -7.84 19.97 11.64
C ASN A 257 -7.41 18.61 11.07
N LEU A 258 -7.06 18.61 9.79
CA LEU A 258 -6.55 17.43 9.07
C LEU A 258 -5.05 17.48 8.80
N GLU A 259 -4.37 18.60 9.10
CA GLU A 259 -2.98 18.82 8.70
C GLU A 259 -2.08 17.68 9.20
N ASP A 260 -2.25 17.27 10.46
CA ASP A 260 -1.46 16.19 11.07
C ASP A 260 -1.63 14.82 10.38
N LEU A 261 -2.75 14.62 9.68
CA LEU A 261 -3.09 13.37 8.99
C LEU A 261 -2.61 13.37 7.54
N GLU A 262 -2.30 14.53 6.95
CA GLU A 262 -1.80 14.67 5.58
C GLU A 262 -0.27 14.54 5.51
N PHE A 263 0.45 14.66 6.63
CA PHE A 263 1.90 14.50 6.66
C PHE A 263 2.35 13.09 7.04
N VAL A 264 3.39 12.62 6.32
CA VAL A 264 4.09 11.38 6.66
C VAL A 264 5.14 11.67 7.74
N PRO A 265 5.10 11.00 8.91
CA PRO A 265 6.07 11.21 10.00
C PRO A 265 7.51 11.10 9.49
N LYS A 266 8.43 12.00 9.86
CA LYS A 266 9.82 11.96 9.34
C LYS A 266 10.49 10.62 9.67
N ALA A 267 11.29 10.10 8.73
CA ALA A 267 12.08 8.89 8.97
C ALA A 267 13.10 9.14 10.11
N ASN A 268 13.37 8.10 10.91
CA ASN A 268 14.33 8.19 12.00
C ASN A 268 15.71 8.62 11.45
N PRO A 269 16.31 9.73 11.92
CA PRO A 269 17.59 10.24 11.42
C PRO A 269 18.73 9.21 11.52
N LEU A 270 18.63 8.25 12.45
CA LEU A 270 19.59 7.15 12.58
C LEU A 270 19.73 6.32 11.29
N TRP A 271 18.64 6.12 10.54
CA TRP A 271 18.70 5.40 9.26
C TRP A 271 19.49 6.15 8.20
N LYS A 272 19.39 7.49 8.18
CA LYS A 272 20.22 8.31 7.29
C LYS A 272 21.69 8.21 7.67
N GLY A 273 22.00 8.20 8.97
CA GLY A 273 23.36 7.98 9.47
C GLY A 273 23.91 6.61 9.08
N LEU A 274 23.11 5.54 9.24
CA LEU A 274 23.52 4.18 8.90
C LEU A 274 23.83 4.00 7.40
N MET A 275 23.02 4.61 6.52
CA MET A 275 23.24 4.55 5.07
C MET A 275 24.59 5.17 4.65
N TRP A 276 25.00 6.26 5.30
CA TRP A 276 26.32 6.88 5.06
C TRP A 276 27.45 6.26 5.88
N GLY A 277 27.12 5.47 6.90
CA GLY A 277 28.09 4.80 7.76
C GLY A 277 28.97 3.80 7.00
N ILE A 278 28.39 3.02 6.08
CA ILE A 278 29.15 2.06 5.27
C ILE A 278 30.17 2.79 4.36
N PRO A 279 29.79 3.76 3.51
CA PRO A 279 30.75 4.53 2.73
C PRO A 279 31.83 5.19 3.59
N LEU A 280 31.43 5.83 4.70
CA LEU A 280 32.37 6.51 5.59
C LEU A 280 33.39 5.54 6.20
N MET A 281 32.93 4.34 6.59
CA MET A 281 33.80 3.27 7.09
C MET A 281 34.78 2.81 6.00
N VAL A 282 34.32 2.54 4.78
CA VAL A 282 35.21 2.10 3.70
C VAL A 282 36.23 3.19 3.36
N PHE A 283 35.82 4.44 3.17
CA PHE A 283 36.75 5.54 2.90
C PHE A 283 37.71 5.80 4.07
N GLY A 284 37.23 5.64 5.31
CA GLY A 284 38.04 5.74 6.52
C GLY A 284 39.13 4.67 6.57
N LEU A 285 38.80 3.41 6.30
CA LEU A 285 39.78 2.32 6.24
C LEU A 285 40.77 2.49 5.08
N VAL A 286 40.32 2.94 3.90
CA VAL A 286 41.22 3.32 2.80
C VAL A 286 42.22 4.38 3.28
N GLY A 287 41.74 5.45 3.91
CA GLY A 287 42.59 6.52 4.44
C GLY A 287 43.56 6.03 5.50
N TYR A 288 43.12 5.16 6.41
CA TYR A 288 43.95 4.55 7.44
C TYR A 288 45.11 3.73 6.84
N PHE A 289 44.83 2.81 5.93
CA PHE A 289 45.88 1.99 5.32
C PHE A 289 46.85 2.79 4.45
N LEU A 290 46.38 3.85 3.79
CA LEU A 290 47.25 4.77 3.06
C LEU A 290 48.17 5.56 4.01
N TYR A 291 47.67 5.93 5.18
CA TYR A 291 48.44 6.65 6.20
C TYR A 291 49.49 5.75 6.88
N THR A 292 49.13 4.51 7.23
CA THR A 292 50.06 3.55 7.86
C THR A 292 51.03 2.91 6.87
N GLY A 293 50.77 3.02 5.56
CA GLY A 293 51.55 2.39 4.50
C GLY A 293 51.31 0.88 4.36
N GLU A 294 50.27 0.35 5.00
CA GLU A 294 49.95 -1.08 5.02
C GLU A 294 49.24 -1.53 3.73
N ARG A 295 50.04 -1.80 2.70
CA ARG A 295 49.55 -2.16 1.37
C ARG A 295 48.74 -3.46 1.35
N GLN A 296 49.13 -4.45 2.15
CA GLN A 296 48.45 -5.76 2.18
C GLN A 296 47.02 -5.63 2.70
N GLY A 297 46.81 -4.88 3.80
CA GLY A 297 45.49 -4.60 4.35
C GLY A 297 44.59 -3.87 3.35
N LEU A 298 45.13 -2.85 2.67
CA LEU A 298 44.42 -2.13 1.61
C LEU A 298 43.98 -3.05 0.47
N TYR A 299 44.89 -3.88 -0.06
CA TYR A 299 44.56 -4.80 -1.15
C TYR A 299 43.52 -5.83 -0.72
N GLN A 300 43.64 -6.39 0.47
CA GLN A 300 42.70 -7.38 0.99
C GLN A 300 41.31 -6.77 1.18
N MET A 301 41.22 -5.56 1.75
CA MET A 301 39.96 -4.85 1.94
C MET A 301 39.28 -4.53 0.60
N LEU A 302 40.01 -3.93 -0.35
CA LEU A 302 39.45 -3.59 -1.67
C LEU A 302 39.03 -4.84 -2.46
N THR A 303 39.82 -5.91 -2.39
CA THR A 303 39.51 -7.19 -3.05
C THR A 303 38.26 -7.82 -2.45
N THR A 304 38.19 -7.89 -1.12
CA THR A 304 37.01 -8.42 -0.39
C THR A 304 35.76 -7.61 -0.74
N TRP A 305 35.85 -6.28 -0.66
CA TRP A 305 34.75 -5.38 -1.02
C TRP A 305 34.27 -5.62 -2.45
N THR A 306 35.19 -5.66 -3.41
CA THR A 306 34.87 -5.80 -4.83
C THR A 306 34.27 -7.16 -5.13
N ILE A 307 34.87 -8.25 -4.64
CA ILE A 307 34.41 -9.62 -4.93
C ILE A 307 33.02 -9.85 -4.37
N PHE A 308 32.76 -9.55 -3.09
CA PHE A 308 31.46 -9.81 -2.49
C PHE A 308 30.34 -9.02 -3.15
N ASN A 309 30.56 -7.73 -3.43
CA ASN A 309 29.58 -6.90 -4.14
C ASN A 309 29.34 -7.42 -5.57
N ALA A 310 30.42 -7.64 -6.34
CA ALA A 310 30.31 -8.07 -7.74
C ALA A 310 29.63 -9.44 -7.89
N VAL A 311 30.08 -10.43 -7.10
CA VAL A 311 29.60 -11.82 -7.20
C VAL A 311 28.15 -11.93 -6.76
N LEU A 312 27.77 -11.37 -5.61
CA LEU A 312 26.39 -11.47 -5.13
C LEU A 312 25.40 -10.71 -6.01
N ALA A 313 25.78 -9.51 -6.49
CA ALA A 313 24.95 -8.79 -7.46
C ALA A 313 24.79 -9.58 -8.77
N ALA A 314 25.86 -10.19 -9.29
CA ALA A 314 25.82 -11.02 -10.49
C ALA A 314 24.94 -12.26 -10.31
N ILE A 315 25.07 -12.98 -9.19
CA ILE A 315 24.26 -14.17 -8.88
C ILE A 315 22.78 -13.77 -8.80
N CYS A 316 22.44 -12.73 -8.05
CA CYS A 316 21.04 -12.31 -7.95
C CYS A 316 20.46 -11.82 -9.29
N CYS A 317 21.26 -11.12 -10.11
CA CYS A 317 20.87 -10.75 -11.48
C CYS A 317 20.66 -12.00 -12.35
N ALA A 318 21.49 -13.04 -12.20
CA ALA A 318 21.34 -14.29 -12.93
C ALA A 318 20.10 -15.08 -12.47
N LEU A 319 19.79 -15.10 -11.17
CA LEU A 319 18.56 -15.68 -10.61
C LEU A 319 17.30 -14.98 -11.14
N ALA A 320 17.37 -13.68 -11.41
CA ALA A 320 16.34 -12.94 -12.12
C ALA A 320 16.21 -13.31 -13.61
N ARG A 321 17.03 -14.24 -14.11
CA ARG A 321 17.20 -14.58 -15.54
C ARG A 321 17.61 -13.38 -16.40
N GLY A 322 18.41 -12.49 -15.81
CA GLY A 322 19.01 -11.37 -16.51
C GLY A 322 19.87 -11.81 -17.70
N HIS A 323 19.94 -10.96 -18.72
CA HIS A 323 20.83 -11.15 -19.85
C HIS A 323 22.29 -11.15 -19.37
N PRO A 324 23.21 -11.91 -19.97
CA PRO A 324 24.63 -11.90 -19.58
C PRO A 324 25.26 -10.51 -19.49
N LEU A 325 24.87 -9.58 -20.39
CA LEU A 325 25.31 -8.18 -20.32
C LEU A 325 24.78 -7.44 -19.08
N ALA A 326 23.55 -7.73 -18.64
CA ALA A 326 23.00 -7.17 -17.41
C ALA A 326 23.72 -7.75 -16.18
N VAL A 327 24.05 -9.05 -16.19
CA VAL A 327 24.83 -9.72 -15.13
C VAL A 327 26.24 -9.12 -15.02
N LEU A 328 26.90 -8.88 -16.15
CA LEU A 328 28.21 -8.22 -16.18
C LEU A 328 28.10 -6.77 -15.66
N THR A 329 27.06 -6.05 -16.08
CA THR A 329 26.79 -4.69 -15.62
C THR A 329 26.56 -4.66 -14.10
N ALA A 330 25.81 -5.61 -13.56
CA ALA A 330 25.59 -5.77 -12.13
C ALA A 330 26.91 -5.99 -11.38
N ALA A 331 27.77 -6.88 -11.88
CA ALA A 331 29.07 -7.19 -11.30
C ALA A 331 29.99 -5.96 -11.23
N ILE A 332 30.00 -5.14 -12.30
CA ILE A 332 30.86 -3.95 -12.40
C ILE A 332 30.29 -2.78 -11.59
N ALA A 333 28.97 -2.56 -11.66
CA ALA A 333 28.33 -1.42 -11.01
C ALA A 333 28.31 -1.58 -9.49
N SER A 334 28.06 -2.79 -8.98
CA SER A 334 27.81 -3.02 -7.55
C SER A 334 28.89 -2.50 -6.60
N PRO A 335 30.19 -2.81 -6.77
CA PRO A 335 31.24 -2.31 -5.89
C PRO A 335 31.29 -0.78 -5.76
N ILE A 336 30.93 -0.07 -6.84
CA ILE A 336 30.92 1.40 -6.92
C ILE A 336 29.62 1.94 -6.32
N THR A 337 28.47 1.40 -6.73
CA THR A 337 27.17 1.90 -6.28
C THR A 337 26.91 1.62 -4.80
N SER A 338 27.45 0.53 -4.24
CA SER A 338 27.32 0.24 -2.81
C SER A 338 28.00 1.27 -1.90
N LEU A 339 28.91 2.10 -2.45
CA LEU A 339 29.55 3.22 -1.74
C LEU A 339 28.76 4.54 -1.89
N ASN A 340 27.69 4.56 -2.67
CA ASN A 340 26.83 5.73 -2.85
C ASN A 340 25.36 5.34 -2.62
N PRO A 341 24.76 5.70 -1.47
CA PRO A 341 23.38 5.35 -1.17
C PRO A 341 22.33 5.92 -2.16
N ALA A 342 22.71 6.87 -3.03
CA ALA A 342 21.85 7.40 -4.08
C ALA A 342 21.89 6.60 -5.40
N LEU A 343 22.80 5.65 -5.53
CA LEU A 343 22.95 4.80 -6.72
C LEU A 343 22.70 3.34 -6.37
N ALA A 344 22.16 2.58 -7.32
CA ALA A 344 21.88 1.17 -7.12
C ALA A 344 22.30 0.35 -8.35
N ALA A 345 23.04 -0.74 -8.12
CA ALA A 345 23.56 -1.61 -9.18
C ALA A 345 22.46 -2.14 -10.11
N GLY A 346 21.28 -2.43 -9.54
CA GLY A 346 20.11 -2.90 -10.27
C GLY A 346 19.53 -1.88 -11.23
N TRP A 347 19.73 -0.57 -11.03
CA TRP A 347 19.31 0.43 -12.02
C TRP A 347 20.10 0.30 -13.31
N PHE A 348 21.42 0.12 -13.20
CA PHE A 348 22.30 -0.07 -14.35
C PHE A 348 22.03 -1.41 -15.03
N ALA A 349 21.95 -2.50 -14.25
CA ALA A 349 21.64 -3.83 -14.79
C ALA A 349 20.25 -3.87 -15.43
N GLY A 350 19.25 -3.25 -14.80
CA GLY A 350 17.90 -3.12 -15.33
C GLY A 350 17.83 -2.29 -16.61
N TYR A 351 18.58 -1.18 -16.69
CA TYR A 351 18.67 -0.37 -17.90
C TYR A 351 19.29 -1.14 -19.07
N VAL A 352 20.40 -1.86 -18.83
CA VAL A 352 21.01 -2.74 -19.85
C VAL A 352 20.06 -3.86 -20.24
N GLN A 353 19.36 -4.47 -19.28
CA GLN A 353 18.34 -5.48 -19.53
C GLN A 353 17.22 -4.94 -20.44
N MET A 354 16.76 -3.71 -20.22
CA MET A 354 15.75 -3.07 -21.06
C MET A 354 16.24 -2.81 -22.47
N ILE A 355 17.49 -2.37 -22.65
CA ILE A 355 18.05 -2.12 -23.98
C ILE A 355 18.19 -3.43 -24.75
N VAL A 356 18.71 -4.48 -24.11
CA VAL A 356 19.02 -5.74 -24.80
C VAL A 356 17.79 -6.61 -24.99
N ARG A 357 16.84 -6.59 -24.04
CA ARG A 357 15.59 -7.35 -24.09
C ARG A 357 14.40 -6.42 -23.88
N GLU A 358 14.20 -5.53 -24.84
CA GLU A 358 13.17 -4.51 -24.77
C GLU A 358 11.75 -5.12 -24.62
N PRO A 359 10.98 -4.71 -23.59
CA PRO A 359 9.59 -5.11 -23.44
C PRO A 359 8.72 -4.43 -24.51
N SER A 360 7.87 -5.24 -25.16
CA SER A 360 6.86 -4.72 -26.09
C SER A 360 5.67 -4.12 -25.34
N ALA A 361 4.85 -3.31 -26.03
CA ALA A 361 3.60 -2.80 -25.47
C ALA A 361 2.66 -3.94 -24.99
N LYS A 362 2.69 -5.09 -25.68
CA LYS A 362 1.97 -6.29 -25.25
C LYS A 362 2.52 -6.85 -23.95
N ASP A 363 3.85 -7.00 -23.84
CA ASP A 363 4.49 -7.49 -22.61
C ASP A 363 4.10 -6.62 -21.40
N LEU A 364 4.09 -5.29 -21.58
CA LEU A 364 3.73 -4.35 -20.52
C LEU A 364 2.26 -4.45 -20.12
N LYS A 365 1.36 -4.60 -21.10
CA LYS A 365 -0.08 -4.79 -20.84
C LYS A 365 -0.36 -6.12 -20.14
N ASP A 366 0.26 -7.21 -20.60
CA ASP A 366 0.11 -8.54 -20.02
C ASP A 366 0.67 -8.57 -18.59
N PHE A 367 1.78 -7.86 -18.34
CA PHE A 367 2.35 -7.68 -16.99
C PHE A 367 1.48 -6.81 -16.06
N LEU A 368 0.49 -6.07 -16.56
CA LEU A 368 -0.46 -5.39 -15.68
C LEU A 368 -1.69 -6.23 -15.36
N LYS A 369 -2.00 -7.20 -16.23
CA LYS A 369 -3.12 -8.12 -16.03
C LYS A 369 -2.78 -9.18 -15.00
N LEU A 370 -1.55 -9.71 -15.02
CA LEU A 370 -0.99 -10.68 -14.06
C LEU A 370 -2.02 -11.65 -13.50
N ASP A 371 -2.30 -12.68 -14.29
CA ASP A 371 -3.16 -13.79 -13.87
C ASP A 371 -2.36 -14.85 -13.11
N GLU A 372 -1.01 -14.80 -13.16
CA GLU A 372 -0.14 -15.81 -12.56
C GLU A 372 1.22 -15.26 -12.11
N MET A 373 1.75 -15.76 -10.99
CA MET A 373 3.11 -15.48 -10.49
C MET A 373 4.22 -15.89 -11.48
N LYS A 374 3.92 -16.81 -12.41
CA LYS A 374 4.87 -17.21 -13.45
C LYS A 374 5.21 -16.07 -14.41
N LEU A 375 4.31 -15.08 -14.57
CA LEU A 375 4.54 -13.93 -15.45
C LEU A 375 5.76 -13.09 -15.03
N PHE A 376 6.14 -13.06 -13.76
CA PHE A 376 7.31 -12.29 -13.33
C PHE A 376 8.60 -12.74 -14.04
N TRP A 377 8.79 -14.06 -14.23
CA TRP A 377 9.98 -14.61 -14.90
C TRP A 377 9.79 -14.87 -16.38
N SER A 378 8.56 -15.08 -16.87
CA SER A 378 8.28 -15.34 -18.28
C SER A 378 8.18 -14.05 -19.11
N ASN A 379 7.54 -13.02 -18.55
CA ASN A 379 7.33 -11.73 -19.21
C ASN A 379 8.59 -10.84 -19.18
N LYS A 380 8.85 -10.10 -20.26
CA LYS A 380 10.03 -9.22 -20.36
C LYS A 380 9.98 -8.04 -19.37
N ALA A 381 8.82 -7.43 -19.16
CA ALA A 381 8.65 -6.32 -18.21
C ALA A 381 8.86 -6.80 -16.77
N GLY A 382 8.25 -7.93 -16.40
CA GLY A 382 8.47 -8.57 -15.10
C GLY A 382 9.94 -8.90 -14.86
N ARG A 383 10.62 -9.44 -15.87
CA ARG A 383 12.05 -9.77 -15.80
C ARG A 383 12.94 -8.55 -15.58
N VAL A 384 12.65 -7.42 -16.24
CA VAL A 384 13.37 -6.16 -16.01
C VAL A 384 13.24 -5.72 -14.55
N LEU A 385 12.02 -5.75 -14.01
CA LEU A 385 11.78 -5.37 -12.61
C LEU A 385 12.49 -6.32 -11.63
N LEU A 386 12.44 -7.63 -11.88
CA LEU A 386 13.15 -8.63 -11.09
C LEU A 386 14.66 -8.42 -11.13
N VAL A 387 15.23 -8.13 -12.31
CA VAL A 387 16.66 -7.82 -12.46
C VAL A 387 17.03 -6.64 -11.56
N VAL A 388 16.22 -5.57 -11.57
CA VAL A 388 16.48 -4.40 -10.72
C VAL A 388 16.42 -4.76 -9.24
N ALA A 389 15.35 -5.42 -8.81
CA ALA A 389 15.10 -5.73 -7.40
C ALA A 389 16.11 -6.73 -6.83
N LEU A 390 16.34 -7.86 -7.51
CA LEU A 390 17.27 -8.90 -7.05
C LEU A 390 18.72 -8.42 -7.12
N THR A 391 19.11 -7.67 -8.15
CA THR A 391 20.48 -7.10 -8.21
C THR A 391 20.73 -6.13 -7.07
N ASN A 392 19.74 -5.29 -6.72
CA ASN A 392 19.86 -4.39 -5.56
C ASN A 392 19.98 -5.17 -4.25
N LEU A 393 19.20 -6.25 -4.10
CA LEU A 393 19.33 -7.15 -2.94
C LEU A 393 20.72 -7.78 -2.86
N GLY A 394 21.25 -8.29 -3.98
CA GLY A 394 22.60 -8.86 -4.05
C GLY A 394 23.69 -7.84 -3.73
N SER A 395 23.60 -6.62 -4.27
CA SER A 395 24.53 -5.52 -3.96
C SER A 395 24.49 -5.15 -2.47
N MET A 396 23.30 -5.08 -1.88
CA MET A 396 23.13 -4.81 -0.46
C MET A 396 23.77 -5.92 0.39
N LEU A 397 23.45 -7.18 0.13
CA LEU A 397 24.04 -8.32 0.84
C LEU A 397 25.55 -8.35 0.69
N GLY A 398 26.07 -8.05 -0.50
CA GLY A 398 27.52 -7.94 -0.75
C GLY A 398 28.19 -6.88 0.09
N ALA A 399 27.60 -5.69 0.21
CA ALA A 399 28.13 -4.62 1.05
C ALA A 399 28.15 -5.00 2.54
N TRP A 400 27.09 -5.62 3.06
CA TRP A 400 27.01 -6.05 4.45
C TRP A 400 27.99 -7.18 4.78
N ILE A 401 28.06 -8.21 3.92
CA ILE A 401 28.96 -9.35 4.11
C ILE A 401 30.42 -8.91 3.96
N ALA A 402 30.72 -8.06 2.99
CA ALA A 402 32.06 -7.48 2.85
C ALA A 402 32.45 -6.67 4.09
N THR A 403 31.55 -5.82 4.58
CA THR A 403 31.78 -5.01 5.78
C THR A 403 32.05 -5.89 7.00
N ALA A 404 31.21 -6.91 7.23
CA ALA A 404 31.42 -7.87 8.31
C ALA A 404 32.76 -8.59 8.16
N GLY A 405 33.06 -9.10 6.96
CA GLY A 405 34.33 -9.78 6.67
C GLY A 405 35.55 -8.89 6.92
N ILE A 406 35.49 -7.61 6.55
CA ILE A 406 36.56 -6.64 6.82
C ILE A 406 36.72 -6.41 8.33
N ILE A 407 35.63 -6.17 9.06
CA ILE A 407 35.65 -5.93 10.51
C ILE A 407 36.11 -7.16 11.32
N PHE A 408 35.84 -8.37 10.85
CA PHE A 408 36.33 -9.58 11.53
C PHE A 408 37.79 -9.90 11.20
N THR A 409 38.34 -9.31 10.14
CA THR A 409 39.72 -9.55 9.69
C THR A 409 40.71 -8.54 10.28
N PHE A 410 40.26 -7.31 10.52
CA PHE A 410 41.03 -6.18 11.08
C PHE A 410 40.35 -5.66 12.33
#